data_AF-A0A545TJE0-F1
#
_entry.id   AF-A0A545TJE0-F1
#
_cell.length_a   1.000
_cell.length_b   1.000
_cell.length_c   1.000
_cell.angle_alpha   90.00
_cell.angle_beta   90.00
_cell.angle_gamma   90.00
#
_symmetry.space_group_name_H-M   'P 1'
#
loop_
_entity.id
_entity.type
_entity.pdbx_description
1 polymer ?
#
loop_
_entity_poly.entity_id
_entity_poly.type
_entity_poly.pdbx_seq_one_letter_code
_entity_poly.pdbx_strand_id
1 'polypeptide(L)' 'MKQKLITLILIVIALVTILATLIHGMIADISIFHGMVIHPLILLAGISLFAFVKKQNSEISHG' A
#
# COMPACT_ATOMS: atom_id res chain seq x y z
N MET A 1 17.34 -7.64 12.42
CA MET A 1 17.59 -6.71 11.29
C MET A 1 16.49 -6.75 10.22
N LYS A 2 16.01 -7.93 9.81
CA LYS A 2 14.92 -8.07 8.82
C LYS A 2 13.62 -7.33 9.17
N GLN A 3 13.14 -7.41 10.42
CA GLN A 3 11.93 -6.68 10.84
C GLN A 3 12.09 -5.16 10.76
N LYS A 4 13.23 -4.61 11.19
CA LYS A 4 13.52 -3.17 11.08
C LYS A 4 13.49 -2.69 9.63
N LEU A 5 13.98 -3.50 8.69
CA LEU A 5 13.93 -3.20 7.26
C LEU A 5 12.49 -3.21 6.72
N ILE A 6 11.67 -4.20 7.10
CA ILE A 6 10.26 -4.26 6.73
C ILE A 6 9.50 -3.04 7.27
N THR A 7 9.72 -2.68 8.54
CA THR A 7 9.13 -1.48 9.14
C THR A 7 9.52 -0.22 8.39
N LEU A 8 10.79 -0.07 7.99
CA LEU A 8 11.26 1.06 7.19
C LEU A 8 10.54 1.14 5.84
N ILE A 9 10.40 0.01 5.14
CA ILE A 9 9.69 -0.07 3.86
C ILE A 9 8.22 0.35 4.03
N LEU A 10 7.54 -0.12 5.08
CA LEU A 10 6.15 0.25 5.37
C LEU A 10 6.01 1.75 5.66
N ILE A 11 6.95 2.34 6.40
CA ILE A 11 6.97 3.79 6.67
C ILE A 11 7.13 4.57 5.37
N VAL A 12 8.04 4.16 4.48
CA VAL A 12 8.25 4.83 3.18
C VAL A 12 6.99 4.74 2.33
N ILE A 13 6.36 3.56 2.25
CA ILE A 13 5.10 3.39 1.50
C ILE A 13 4.00 4.31 2.07
N ALA A 14 3.85 4.37 3.39
CA ALA A 14 2.87 5.23 4.04
C ALA A 14 3.12 6.72 3.72
N LEU A 15 4.38 7.18 3.82
CA LEU A 15 4.76 8.56 3.51
C LEU A 15 4.51 8.93 2.05
N VAL A 16 4.94 8.08 1.11
CA VAL A 16 4.71 8.30 -0.33
C VAL A 16 3.21 8.37 -0.63
N THR A 17 2.41 7.51 0.01
CA THR A 17 0.95 7.51 -0.16
C THR A 17 0.36 8.83 0.31
N ILE A 18 0.67 9.26 1.54
CA ILE A 18 0.16 10.52 2.11
C ILE A 18 0.56 11.71 1.22
N LEU A 19 1.82 11.78 0.79
CA LEU A 19 2.32 12.84 -0.09
C LEU A 19 1.62 12.85 -1.44
N ALA A 20 1.51 11.70 -2.10
CA ALA A 20 0.82 11.59 -3.39
C ALA A 20 -0.64 12.02 -3.27
N THR A 21 -1.29 11.66 -2.17
CA THR A 21 -2.67 12.01 -1.88
C THR A 21 -2.87 13.52 -1.71
N LEU A 22 -1.99 14.16 -0.92
CA LEU A 22 -2.02 15.60 -0.70
C LEU A 22 -1.74 16.37 -1.99
N ILE A 23 -0.71 15.97 -2.74
CA ILE A 23 -0.35 16.59 -4.02
C ILE A 23 -1.50 16.45 -5.02
N HIS A 24 -2.13 15.27 -5.10
CA HIS A 24 -3.24 15.04 -6.03
C HIS A 24 -4.47 15.88 -5.66
N GLY A 25 -4.80 16.01 -4.37
CA GLY A 25 -5.88 16.89 -3.91
C GLY A 25 -5.57 18.39 -4.02
N MET A 26 -4.32 18.77 -4.22
CA MET A 26 -3.93 20.16 -4.52
C MET A 26 -3.96 20.48 -6.02
N ILE A 27 -3.65 19.50 -6.88
CA ILE A 27 -3.56 19.68 -8.34
C ILE A 27 -4.92 19.50 -9.01
N ALA A 28 -5.72 18.57 -8.51
CA ALA A 28 -7.04 18.32 -9.02
C ALA A 28 -8.04 18.84 -7.98
N ASP A 29 -9.12 19.50 -8.42
CA ASP A 29 -10.26 19.93 -7.58
C ASP A 29 -11.05 18.73 -7.00
N ILE A 30 -10.38 17.62 -6.79
CA ILE A 30 -10.87 16.39 -6.19
C ILE A 30 -10.67 16.56 -4.69
N SER A 31 -11.73 16.30 -3.93
CA SER A 31 -11.68 16.37 -2.47
C SER A 31 -10.49 15.56 -1.93
N ILE A 32 -9.71 16.18 -1.03
CA ILE A 32 -8.64 15.53 -0.26
C ILE A 32 -9.18 14.26 0.43
N PHE A 33 -10.48 14.22 0.76
CA PHE A 33 -11.16 13.06 1.32
C PHE A 33 -11.16 11.86 0.36
N HIS A 34 -11.39 12.08 -0.94
CA HIS A 34 -11.36 11.03 -1.96
C HIS A 34 -9.96 10.40 -2.03
N GLY A 35 -8.93 11.25 -2.07
CA GLY A 35 -7.55 10.81 -2.03
C GLY A 35 -7.24 10.00 -0.76
N MET A 36 -7.57 10.53 0.42
CA MET A 36 -7.17 9.94 1.71
C MET A 36 -7.93 8.67 2.08
N VAL A 37 -9.06 8.38 1.44
CA VAL A 37 -9.84 7.15 1.70
C VAL A 37 -9.62 6.11 0.61
N ILE A 38 -9.61 6.49 -0.66
CA ILE A 38 -9.53 5.54 -1.77
C ILE A 38 -8.10 5.02 -1.95
N HIS A 39 -7.07 5.86 -1.81
CA HIS A 39 -5.69 5.41 -2.01
C HIS A 39 -5.26 4.36 -0.97
N PRO A 40 -5.57 4.51 0.34
CA PRO A 40 -5.29 3.47 1.32
C PRO A 40 -6.05 2.17 1.09
N LEU A 41 -7.31 2.24 0.62
CA LEU A 41 -8.09 1.04 0.28
C LEU A 41 -7.46 0.27 -0.90
N ILE A 42 -7.02 0.97 -1.94
CA ILE A 42 -6.33 0.37 -3.09
C ILE A 42 -5.00 -0.25 -2.66
N LEU A 43 -4.23 0.44 -1.83
CA LEU A 43 -2.98 -0.09 -1.28
C LEU A 43 -3.20 -1.33 -0.43
N LEU A 44 -4.20 -1.30 0.44
CA LEU A 44 -4.56 -2.44 1.27
C LEU A 44 -4.98 -3.63 0.41
N ALA A 45 -5.84 -3.42 -0.60
CA ALA A 45 -6.25 -4.44 -1.54
C ALA A 45 -5.06 -5.04 -2.30
N GLY A 46 -4.12 -4.20 -2.78
CA GLY A 46 -2.90 -4.64 -3.46
C GLY A 46 -1.98 -5.48 -2.57
N ILE A 47 -1.76 -5.04 -1.31
CA ILE A 47 -0.94 -5.79 -0.34
C ILE A 47 -1.62 -7.11 0.03
N SER A 48 -2.94 -7.11 0.26
CA SER A 48 -3.73 -8.31 0.54
C SER A 48 -3.67 -9.31 -0.61
N LEU A 49 -3.80 -8.85 -1.86
CA LEU A 49 -3.68 -9.69 -3.05
C LEU A 49 -2.26 -10.28 -3.18
N PHE A 50 -1.23 -9.46 -2.97
CA PHE A 50 0.16 -9.92 -2.98
C PHE A 50 0.41 -11.00 -1.91
N ALA A 51 -0.10 -10.79 -0.70
CA ALA A 51 0.00 -11.78 0.39
C ALA A 51 -0.74 -13.08 0.04
N PHE A 52 -1.92 -12.98 -0.55
CA PHE A 52 -2.72 -14.13 -0.99
C PHE A 52 -1.99 -14.95 -2.07
N VAL A 53 -1.49 -14.31 -3.12
CA VAL A 53 -0.74 -14.97 -4.21
C VAL A 53 0.54 -15.63 -3.67
N LYS A 54 1.26 -14.93 -2.78
CA LYS A 54 2.47 -15.49 -2.14
C LYS A 54 2.14 -16.75 -1.33
N LYS A 55 1.03 -16.74 -0.57
CA LYS A 55 0.57 -17.90 0.19
C LYS A 55 0.23 -19.08 -0.73
N GLN A 56 -0.54 -18.83 -1.79
CA GLN A 56 -0.91 -19.87 -2.77
C GLN A 56 0.32 -20.50 -3.43
N ASN A 57 1.31 -19.68 -3.84
CA ASN A 57 2.55 -20.20 -4.42
C ASN A 57 3.38 -21.02 -3.43
N SER A 58 3.39 -20.67 -2.13
CA SER A 58 4.07 -21.47 -1.12
C SER A 58 3.37 -22.81 -0.84
N GLU A 59 2.05 -22.86 -0.97
CA GLU A 59 1.27 -24.10 -0.81
C GLU A 59 1.42 -25.03 -2.02
N ILE A 60 1.52 -24.48 -3.24
CA ILE A 60 1.75 -25.25 -4.48
C ILE A 60 3.17 -25.82 -4.55
N SER A 61 4.19 -25.11 -4.02
CA SER A 61 5.59 -25.54 -4.11
C SER A 61 5.98 -26.67 -3.12
N HIS A 62 5.08 -27.07 -2.22
CA HIS A 62 5.30 -28.11 -1.21
C HIS A 62 4.31 -29.29 -1.32
N GLY A 63 3.49 -29.34 -2.37
CA GLY A 63 2.54 -30.42 -2.66
C GLY A 63 3.05 -31.43 -3.67
#